data_AF-A0A350NYL0-F1
#
_entry.id   AF-A0A350NYL0-F1
#
_cell.length_a   1.000
_cell.length_b   1.000
_cell.length_c   1.000
_cell.angle_alpha   90.00
_cell.angle_beta   90.00
_cell.angle_gamma   90.00
#
_symmetry.space_group_name_H-M   'P 1'
#
loop_
_entity.id
_entity.type
_entity.pdbx_description
1 polymer ?
#
loop_
_entity_poly.entity_id
_entity_poly.type
_entity_poly.pdbx_seq_one_letter_code
_entity_poly.pdbx_strand_id
1 'polypeptide(L)'
;MEDNKTAKDNLYIEAKEEFNVKLDRRSTLADLQDQMDRLRKNGKQPEKVLPARVPKKLRNVVTGNLFDYDPLFAKNPDLEIVEWETADGDDESS
;
A
#
# COMPACT_ATOMS: atom_id res chain seq x y z
N MET A 1 34.35 9.02 12.37
CA MET A 1 33.34 8.17 13.05
C MET A 1 32.03 8.44 12.36
N GLU A 2 31.92 8.05 11.09
CA GLU A 2 30.82 8.49 10.19
C GLU A 2 30.03 7.31 9.62
N ASP A 3 30.61 6.11 9.60
CA ASP A 3 30.08 4.93 8.94
C ASP A 3 28.81 4.38 9.61
N ASN A 4 28.68 4.59 10.92
CA ASN A 4 27.55 4.10 11.69
C ASN A 4 26.28 4.95 11.48
N LYS A 5 26.42 6.21 11.06
CA LYS A 5 25.26 7.09 10.84
C LYS A 5 24.53 6.72 9.57
N THR A 6 25.27 6.44 8.50
CA THR A 6 24.74 6.03 7.19
C THR A 6 24.02 4.69 7.27
N ALA A 7 24.58 3.71 7.99
CA ALA A 7 23.96 2.40 8.13
C ALA A 7 22.63 2.45 8.91
N LYS A 8 22.54 3.29 9.96
CA LYS A 8 21.29 3.52 10.69
C LYS A 8 20.25 4.27 9.86
N ASP A 9 20.69 5.25 9.08
CA ASP A 9 19.80 6.04 8.23
C ASP A 9 19.21 5.19 7.10
N ASN A 10 20.02 4.32 6.49
CA ASN A 10 19.54 3.35 5.50
C ASN A 10 18.45 2.42 6.07
N LEU A 11 18.65 1.87 7.28
CA LEU A 11 17.64 1.03 7.93
C LEU A 11 16.35 1.83 8.23
N TYR A 12 16.48 3.09 8.63
CA TYR A 12 15.33 3.96 8.89
C TYR A 12 14.53 4.26 7.61
N ILE A 13 15.22 4.55 6.51
CA ILE A 13 14.61 4.79 5.20
C ILE A 13 13.87 3.54 4.74
N GLU A 14 14.55 2.38 4.76
CA GLU A 14 13.98 1.10 4.33
C GLU A 14 12.72 0.74 5.14
N ALA A 15 12.77 0.83 6.47
CA ALA A 15 11.60 0.55 7.31
C ALA A 15 10.41 1.48 7.04
N LYS A 16 10.69 2.75 6.71
CA LYS A 16 9.66 3.74 6.40
C LYS A 16 9.08 3.54 5.00
N GLU A 17 9.88 3.12 4.04
CA GLU A 17 9.44 2.91 2.66
C GLU A 17 8.75 1.55 2.48
N GLU A 18 9.35 0.46 2.95
CA GLU A 18 8.78 -0.89 2.81
C GLU A 18 7.64 -1.16 3.80
N PHE A 19 7.77 -0.71 5.05
CA PHE A 19 6.85 -1.09 6.13
C PHE A 19 6.02 0.08 6.66
N ASN A 20 6.29 1.31 6.20
CA ASN A 20 5.72 2.54 6.74
C ASN A 20 5.94 2.73 8.26
N VAL A 21 6.97 2.09 8.80
CA VAL A 21 7.34 2.13 10.22
C VAL A 21 8.49 3.11 10.44
N LYS A 22 8.37 3.97 11.46
CA LYS A 22 9.44 4.87 11.87
C LYS A 22 10.31 4.17 12.92
N LEU A 23 11.53 3.79 12.54
CA LEU A 23 12.50 3.27 13.50
C LEU A 23 13.10 4.38 14.37
N ASP A 24 13.43 4.09 15.63
CA ASP A 24 13.98 5.11 16.52
C ASP A 24 15.48 5.34 16.27
N ARG A 25 15.83 6.48 15.65
CA ARG A 25 17.23 6.80 15.31
C ARG A 25 18.14 7.05 16.52
N ARG A 26 17.59 7.14 17.74
CA ARG A 26 18.37 7.23 18.99
C ARG A 26 18.82 5.83 19.45
N SER A 27 18.22 4.77 18.92
CA SER A 27 18.65 3.38 19.15
C SER A 27 20.02 3.07 18.55
N THR A 28 20.62 1.98 19.03
CA THR A 28 21.86 1.43 18.50
C THR A 28 21.62 0.76 17.14
N LEU A 29 22.68 0.58 16.35
CA LEU A 29 22.58 -0.07 15.04
C LEU A 29 22.01 -1.50 15.19
N ALA A 30 22.45 -2.23 16.21
CA ALA A 30 21.98 -3.58 16.50
C ALA A 30 20.49 -3.62 16.82
N ASP A 31 19.99 -2.65 17.58
CA ASP A 31 18.57 -2.54 17.91
C ASP A 31 17.72 -2.19 16.69
N LEU A 32 18.19 -1.27 15.84
CA LEU A 32 17.55 -0.95 14.56
C LEU A 32 17.51 -2.15 13.62
N GLN A 33 18.58 -2.94 13.59
CA GLN A 33 18.68 -4.14 12.75
C GLN A 33 17.80 -5.28 13.26
N ASP A 34 17.68 -5.46 14.58
CA ASP A 34 16.73 -6.42 15.18
C ASP A 34 15.27 -6.00 14.93
N GLN A 35 14.95 -4.71 15.08
CA GLN A 35 13.63 -4.18 14.71
C GLN A 35 13.32 -4.44 13.23
N MET A 36 14.30 -4.22 12.35
CA MET A 36 14.15 -4.47 10.91
C MET A 36 14.00 -5.97 10.60
N ASP A 37 14.78 -6.84 11.23
CA ASP A 37 14.64 -8.29 11.07
C ASP A 37 13.27 -8.79 11.55
N ARG A 38 12.76 -8.24 12.65
CA ARG A 38 11.39 -8.52 13.12
C ARG A 38 10.33 -8.02 12.16
N LEU A 39 10.51 -6.84 11.57
CA LEU A 39 9.63 -6.30 10.52
C LEU A 39 9.68 -7.17 9.26
N ARG A 40 10.84 -7.68 8.84
CA ARG A 40 10.93 -8.61 7.70
C ARG A 40 10.29 -9.97 8.00
N LYS A 41 10.38 -10.45 9.24
CA LYS A 41 9.83 -11.74 9.68
C LYS A 41 8.32 -11.71 9.99
N ASN A 42 7.82 -10.62 10.56
CA ASN A 42 6.43 -10.46 11.01
C ASN A 42 5.63 -9.47 10.17
N GLY A 43 6.30 -8.57 9.47
CA GLY A 43 5.71 -7.70 8.46
C GLY A 43 5.24 -8.56 7.32
N LYS A 44 4.03 -9.09 7.46
CA LYS A 44 3.14 -9.36 6.35
C LYS A 44 3.41 -8.30 5.31
N GLN A 45 3.75 -8.75 4.10
CA GLN A 45 3.87 -7.92 2.91
C GLN A 45 2.89 -6.75 3.06
N PRO A 46 3.33 -5.48 2.95
CA PRO A 46 2.36 -4.40 2.90
C PRO A 46 1.35 -4.85 1.86
N GLU A 47 0.08 -4.98 2.25
CA GLU A 47 -0.99 -5.03 1.26
C GLU A 47 -0.67 -3.85 0.38
N LYS A 48 -0.13 -4.13 -0.82
CA LYS A 48 0.14 -3.12 -1.81
C LYS A 48 -1.14 -2.33 -1.81
N VAL A 49 -1.10 -1.11 -1.31
CA VAL A 49 -2.19 -0.18 -1.45
C VAL A 49 -2.19 0.07 -2.93
N LEU A 50 -2.86 -0.84 -3.64
CA LEU A 50 -3.04 -0.77 -5.07
C LEU A 50 -3.60 0.63 -5.30
N PRO A 51 -3.05 1.37 -6.29
CA PRO A 51 -3.46 2.74 -6.54
C PRO A 51 -4.98 2.77 -6.53
N ALA A 52 -5.55 3.74 -5.83
CA ALA A 52 -6.99 3.84 -5.56
C ALA A 52 -7.76 3.88 -6.89
N ARG A 53 -8.01 2.70 -7.48
CA ARG A 53 -8.85 2.54 -8.65
C ARG A 53 -10.23 2.89 -8.13
N VAL A 54 -10.73 4.04 -8.53
CA VAL A 54 -12.08 4.45 -8.13
C VAL A 54 -13.01 3.61 -8.99
N PRO A 55 -13.82 2.71 -8.40
CA PRO A 55 -14.83 2.03 -9.19
C PRO A 55 -15.72 3.06 -9.89
N LYS A 56 -16.01 2.83 -11.17
CA LYS A 56 -16.74 3.77 -12.05
C LYS A 56 -18.13 3.27 -12.38
N LYS A 57 -18.25 2.00 -12.75
CA LYS A 57 -19.54 1.36 -12.99
C LYS A 57 -19.67 0.08 -12.20
N LEU A 58 -20.88 -0.10 -11.68
CA LEU A 58 -21.33 -1.29 -11.01
C LEU A 58 -22.31 -2.04 -11.91
N ARG A 59 -22.28 -3.38 -11.84
CA ARG A 59 -23.32 -4.26 -12.35
C ARG A 59 -23.99 -4.95 -11.18
N ASN A 60 -25.31 -4.97 -11.18
CA ASN A 60 -26.05 -5.79 -10.24
C ASN A 60 -26.01 -7.26 -10.68
N VAL A 61 -25.45 -8.15 -9.86
CA VAL A 61 -25.30 -9.58 -10.19
C VAL A 61 -26.64 -10.31 -10.24
N VAL A 62 -27.65 -9.80 -9.52
CA VAL A 62 -29.00 -10.37 -9.43
C VAL A 62 -29.84 -9.97 -10.63
N THR A 63 -29.78 -8.69 -11.03
CA THR A 63 -30.66 -8.14 -12.09
C THR A 63 -29.96 -7.88 -13.42
N GLY A 64 -28.63 -7.86 -13.45
CA GLY A 64 -27.83 -7.53 -14.63
C GLY A 64 -27.76 -6.04 -14.99
N ASN A 65 -28.40 -5.16 -14.21
CA ASN A 65 -28.42 -3.73 -14.49
C ASN A 65 -27.06 -3.06 -14.24
N LEU A 66 -26.70 -2.12 -15.11
CA LEU A 66 -25.47 -1.32 -15.04
C LEU A 66 -25.78 0.09 -14.55
N PHE A 67 -24.98 0.63 -13.63
CA PHE A 67 -25.11 1.99 -13.13
C PHE A 67 -23.78 2.55 -12.61
N ASP A 68 -23.72 3.86 -12.44
CA ASP A 68 -22.54 4.57 -11.94
C ASP A 68 -22.23 4.17 -10.49
N TYR A 69 -20.95 4.08 -10.16
CA TYR A 69 -20.50 3.78 -8.81
C TYR A 69 -20.91 4.90 -7.85
N ASP A 70 -21.55 4.49 -6.76
CA ASP A 70 -21.84 5.36 -5.62
C ASP A 70 -21.19 4.75 -4.37
N PRO A 71 -20.54 5.56 -3.51
CA PRO A 71 -19.94 5.06 -2.26
C PRO A 71 -20.95 4.38 -1.32
N LEU A 72 -22.26 4.65 -1.44
CA LEU A 72 -23.31 3.89 -0.72
C LEU A 72 -23.36 2.41 -1.14
N PHE A 73 -22.97 2.10 -2.38
CA PHE A 73 -22.96 0.77 -2.95
C PHE A 73 -21.69 -0.03 -2.65
N ALA A 74 -20.63 0.60 -2.12
CA ALA A 74 -19.36 -0.06 -1.78
C ALA A 74 -19.51 -1.21 -0.77
N LYS A 75 -20.61 -1.23 -0.01
CA LYS A 75 -20.92 -2.28 0.97
C LYS A 75 -21.98 -3.28 0.50
N ASN A 76 -22.50 -3.13 -0.72
CA ASN A 76 -23.56 -4.01 -1.23
C ASN A 76 -22.95 -5.25 -1.91
N PRO A 77 -23.24 -6.47 -1.40
CA PRO A 77 -22.71 -7.70 -1.97
C PRO A 77 -23.35 -8.07 -3.32
N ASP A 78 -24.51 -7.50 -3.65
CA ASP A 78 -25.22 -7.74 -4.91
C ASP A 78 -24.62 -6.97 -6.10
N LEU A 79 -23.63 -6.11 -5.87
CA LEU A 79 -23.08 -5.21 -6.88
C LEU A 79 -21.60 -5.53 -7.15
N GLU A 80 -21.27 -5.83 -8.40
CA GLU A 80 -19.90 -6.07 -8.86
C GLU A 80 -19.35 -4.85 -9.63
N ILE A 81 -18.09 -4.51 -9.44
CA ILE A 81 -17.45 -3.42 -10.18
C ILE A 81 -17.05 -3.95 -11.56
N VAL A 82 -17.68 -3.45 -12.61
CA VAL A 82 -17.42 -3.86 -14.00
C VAL A 82 -16.54 -2.88 -14.75
N GLU A 83 -16.45 -1.63 -14.28
CA GLU A 83 -15.59 -0.61 -14.87
C GLU A 83 -14.87 0.13 -13.74
N TRP A 84 -13.55 0.24 -13.85
CA TRP A 84 -12.70 0.97 -12.93
C TRP A 84 -12.24 2.25 -13.62
N GLU A 85 -12.34 3.40 -12.96
CA GLU A 85 -11.75 4.64 -13.44
C GLU A 85 -10.24 4.60 -13.16
N THR A 86 -9.45 4.59 -14.23
CA THR A 86 -8.00 4.76 -14.14
C THR A 86 -7.74 6.23 -13.78
N ALA A 87 -7.48 6.50 -12.51
CA ALA A 87 -6.97 7.79 -12.05
C ALA A 87 -5.46 7.89 -12.31
N ASP A 88 -5.02 7.53 -13.52
CA ASP A 88 -3.64 7.75 -13.97
C ASP A 88 -3.61 7.63 -15.50
N GLY A 89 -3.58 8.79 -16.15
CA GLY A 89 -2.97 8.89 -17.47
C GLY A 89 -1.50 9.23 -17.25
N ASP A 90 -0.65 8.21 -17.22
CA ASP A 90 0.78 8.27 -17.58
C ASP A 90 1.39 6.86 -17.35
N ASP A 91 1.63 6.11 -18.43
CA ASP A 91 2.89 5.40 -18.68
C ASP A 91 2.76 4.65 -20.03
N GLU A 92 2.82 5.41 -21.12
CA GLU A 92 3.33 4.89 -22.39
C GLU A 92 4.81 5.24 -22.44
N SER A 93 5.68 4.30 -22.05
CA SER A 93 7.04 4.25 -22.57
C SER A 93 7.54 2.80 -22.58
N SER A 94 7.32 2.15 -23.74
CA SER A 94 8.14 1.02 -24.18
C SER A 94 9.50 1.48 -24.70
#